data_AF-A0A8H3D8V6-F1
#
_entry.id   AF-A0A8H3D8V6-F1
#
_cell.length_a   1.000
_cell.length_b   1.000
_cell.length_c   1.000
_cell.angle_alpha   90.00
_cell.angle_beta   90.00
_cell.angle_gamma   90.00
#
_symmetry.space_group_name_H-M   'P 1'
#
loop_
_entity.id
_entity.type
_entity.pdbx_description
1 polymer ?
#
loop_
_entity_poly.entity_id
_entity_poly.type
_entity_poly.pdbx_seq_one_letter_code
_entity_poly.pdbx_strand_id
1 'polypeptide(L)'
;MHEQSWKTWAYPSRYGPLLAAFLGILYFQAQYWPFIPRSLPVQPHAQSNALTLPTYDLRPQIAHKLGPYSARYEVHSDISSVVPLGCNVTMINVLQRHGARYPTGKPGKALEATLAKLRNVQDIKEPSLQFIPTFRYHYI
;
A
#
# COMPACT_ATOMS: atom_id res chain seq x y z
N MET A 1 -41.06 83.11 44.94
CA MET A 1 -40.56 82.69 43.62
C MET A 1 -39.67 81.48 43.83
N HIS A 2 -40.19 80.27 43.61
CA HIS A 2 -39.42 79.02 43.69
C HIS A 2 -39.58 78.31 42.35
N GLU A 3 -38.51 78.28 41.56
CA GLU A 3 -38.46 77.63 40.25
C GLU A 3 -37.90 76.22 40.45
N GLN A 4 -38.75 75.20 40.24
CA GLN A 4 -38.33 73.80 40.31
C GLN A 4 -37.78 73.35 38.95
N SER A 5 -36.48 73.06 38.95
CA SER A 5 -35.73 72.47 37.82
C SER A 5 -36.21 71.05 37.53
N TRP A 6 -36.74 70.84 36.33
CA TRP A 6 -37.16 69.53 35.83
C TRP A 6 -35.95 68.80 35.22
N LYS A 7 -35.67 67.59 35.71
CA LYS A 7 -34.63 66.71 35.15
C LYS A 7 -35.19 66.01 33.90
N THR A 8 -34.54 66.21 32.76
CA THR A 8 -34.79 65.47 31.52
C THR A 8 -34.36 64.01 31.69
N TRP A 9 -35.30 63.09 31.54
CA TRP A 9 -34.98 61.67 31.40
C TRP A 9 -34.47 61.41 29.97
N ALA A 10 -33.24 60.90 29.86
CA ALA A 10 -32.68 60.46 28.60
C ALA A 10 -33.41 59.19 28.13
N TYR A 11 -34.01 59.24 26.93
CA TYR A 11 -34.62 58.08 26.30
C TYR A 11 -33.53 57.06 25.93
N PRO A 12 -33.63 55.79 26.35
CA PRO A 12 -32.67 54.78 25.94
C PRO A 12 -32.81 54.52 24.43
N SER A 13 -31.67 54.49 23.74
CA SER A 13 -31.57 54.25 22.29
C SER A 13 -32.28 52.96 21.89
N ARG A 14 -33.23 53.07 20.96
CA ARG A 14 -34.06 51.97 20.43
C ARG A 14 -33.24 50.85 19.78
N TYR A 15 -31.97 51.09 19.48
CA TYR A 15 -31.06 50.16 18.79
C TYR A 15 -30.08 49.43 19.71
N GLY A 16 -29.96 49.85 20.98
CA GLY A 16 -29.11 49.17 21.98
C GLY A 16 -29.38 47.67 22.14
N PRO A 17 -30.64 47.21 22.30
CA PRO A 17 -30.91 45.79 22.46
C PRO A 17 -30.66 44.98 21.19
N LEU A 18 -30.83 45.60 20.01
CA LEU A 18 -30.54 44.95 18.72
C LEU A 18 -29.04 44.76 18.52
N LEU A 19 -28.23 45.76 18.85
CA LEU A 19 -26.77 45.67 18.81
C LEU A 19 -26.23 44.61 19.77
N ALA A 20 -26.76 44.55 21.00
CA ALA A 20 -26.37 43.54 21.98
C ALA A 20 -26.73 42.11 21.52
N ALA A 21 -27.90 41.91 20.91
CA ALA A 21 -28.30 40.62 20.35
C ALA A 21 -27.40 40.20 19.18
N PHE A 22 -27.07 41.11 18.26
CA PHE A 22 -26.16 40.82 17.15
C PHE A 22 -24.76 40.46 17.63
N LEU A 23 -24.21 41.19 18.60
CA LEU A 23 -22.90 40.87 19.18
C LEU A 23 -22.92 39.53 19.91
N GLY A 24 -24.02 39.18 20.59
CA GLY A 24 -24.20 37.87 21.23
C GLY A 24 -24.25 36.73 20.22
N ILE A 25 -24.95 36.89 19.09
CA ILE A 25 -25.00 35.89 18.01
C ILE A 25 -23.61 35.70 17.39
N LEU A 26 -22.88 36.79 17.12
CA LEU A 26 -21.52 36.71 16.57
C LEU A 26 -20.55 36.03 17.54
N TYR A 27 -20.66 36.31 18.84
CA TYR A 27 -19.86 35.66 19.88
C TYR A 27 -20.15 34.16 19.98
N PHE A 28 -21.45 33.77 19.96
CA PHE A 28 -21.84 32.36 19.92
C PHE A 28 -21.40 31.66 18.63
N GLN A 29 -21.48 32.30 17.47
CA GLN A 29 -20.98 31.71 16.23
C GLN A 29 -19.46 31.52 16.25
N ALA A 30 -18.69 32.45 16.84
CA ALA A 30 -17.24 32.30 16.96
C ALA A 30 -16.82 31.18 17.93
N GLN A 31 -17.61 30.91 18.97
CA GLN A 31 -17.31 29.86 19.97
C GLN A 31 -17.86 28.48 19.61
N TYR A 32 -18.95 28.41 18.84
CA TYR A 32 -19.66 27.17 18.54
C TYR A 32 -19.68 26.81 17.05
N TRP A 33 -19.01 27.56 16.17
CA TRP A 33 -18.69 27.02 14.85
C TRP A 33 -17.75 25.85 15.10
N PRO A 34 -18.13 24.59 14.78
CA PRO A 34 -17.17 23.52 14.81
C PRO A 34 -16.06 23.99 13.88
N PHE A 35 -14.83 24.05 14.39
CA PHE A 35 -13.66 23.95 13.54
C PHE A 35 -13.96 22.77 12.62
N ILE A 36 -14.47 23.03 11.42
CA ILE A 36 -14.46 22.06 10.35
C ILE A 36 -12.98 21.79 10.26
N PRO A 37 -12.49 20.61 10.67
CA PRO A 37 -11.14 20.29 10.32
C PRO A 37 -11.20 20.31 8.81
N ARG A 38 -10.60 21.33 8.18
CA ARG A 38 -10.20 21.22 6.80
C ARG A 38 -9.38 19.95 6.82
N SER A 39 -9.98 18.85 6.37
CA SER A 39 -9.26 17.65 6.03
C SER A 39 -8.21 18.16 5.06
N LEU A 40 -6.98 18.32 5.56
CA LEU A 40 -5.85 18.65 4.72
C LEU A 40 -5.93 17.66 3.56
N PRO A 41 -5.85 18.10 2.30
CA PRO A 41 -5.72 17.16 1.21
C PRO A 41 -4.47 16.34 1.52
N VAL A 42 -4.68 15.11 2.03
CA VAL A 42 -3.61 14.15 2.20
C VAL A 42 -3.18 13.85 0.78
N GLN A 43 -2.09 14.48 0.34
CA GLN A 43 -1.45 14.08 -0.88
C GLN A 43 -1.03 12.63 -0.67
N PRO A 44 -1.52 11.66 -1.45
CA PRO A 44 -0.94 10.34 -1.43
C PRO A 44 0.46 10.55 -1.99
N HIS A 45 1.44 10.68 -1.11
CA HIS A 45 2.83 10.61 -1.50
C HIS A 45 3.10 9.14 -1.85
N ALA A 46 2.63 8.73 -3.02
CA ALA A 46 3.02 7.50 -3.67
C ALA A 46 4.45 7.70 -4.21
N GLN A 47 5.39 7.92 -3.31
CA GLN A 47 6.80 7.80 -3.62
C GLN A 47 7.35 6.63 -2.83
N SER A 48 6.76 5.46 -3.06
CA SER A 48 7.51 4.24 -2.88
C SER A 48 8.41 4.12 -4.11
N ASN A 49 9.72 4.26 -3.93
CA ASN A 49 10.66 3.55 -4.77
C ASN A 49 10.30 2.06 -4.64
N ALA A 50 9.34 1.60 -5.43
CA ALA A 50 8.85 0.24 -5.37
C ALA A 50 10.04 -0.64 -5.67
N LEU A 51 10.37 -1.54 -4.74
CA LEU A 51 11.37 -2.56 -4.97
C LEU A 51 10.91 -3.39 -6.17
N THR A 52 11.50 -3.11 -7.33
CA THR A 52 11.22 -3.87 -8.54
C THR A 52 11.58 -5.32 -8.25
N LEU A 53 10.60 -6.22 -8.41
CA LEU A 53 10.87 -7.64 -8.30
C LEU A 53 11.95 -8.02 -9.32
N PRO A 54 12.88 -8.92 -8.96
CA PRO A 54 13.85 -9.43 -9.92
C PRO A 54 13.10 -10.03 -11.11
N THR A 55 13.51 -9.63 -12.32
CA THR A 55 13.03 -10.25 -13.55
C THR A 55 13.76 -11.58 -13.74
N TYR A 56 13.01 -12.62 -14.08
CA TYR A 56 13.56 -13.93 -14.39
C TYR A 56 13.55 -14.13 -15.90
N ASP A 57 14.58 -14.78 -16.44
CA ASP A 57 14.71 -15.11 -17.86
C ASP A 57 13.82 -16.31 -18.27
N LEU A 58 12.61 -16.37 -17.72
CA LEU A 58 11.62 -17.40 -18.00
C LEU A 58 10.29 -16.73 -18.35
N ARG A 59 9.70 -17.18 -19.46
CA ARG A 59 8.40 -16.65 -19.89
C ARG A 59 7.30 -16.97 -18.86
N PRO A 60 6.34 -16.06 -18.60
CA PRO A 60 5.30 -16.25 -17.59
C PRO A 60 4.47 -17.54 -17.76
N GLN A 61 4.30 -18.02 -19.00
CA GLN A 61 3.55 -19.24 -19.29
C GLN A 61 4.19 -20.50 -18.68
N ILE A 62 5.49 -20.44 -18.37
CA ILE A 62 6.24 -21.48 -17.66
C ILE A 62 6.44 -21.05 -16.21
N ALA A 63 7.00 -19.87 -15.98
CA ALA A 63 7.43 -19.41 -14.65
C ALA A 63 6.30 -19.39 -13.61
N HIS A 64 5.07 -19.06 -14.02
CA HIS A 64 3.90 -19.00 -13.12
C HIS A 64 3.20 -20.35 -12.96
N LYS A 65 3.65 -21.40 -13.64
CA LYS A 65 3.02 -22.74 -13.65
C LYS A 65 3.87 -23.83 -12.99
N LEU A 66 4.91 -23.47 -12.23
CA LEU A 66 5.78 -24.41 -11.49
C LEU A 66 5.30 -24.70 -10.05
N GLY A 67 4.08 -24.28 -9.71
CA GLY A 67 3.49 -24.45 -8.38
C GLY A 67 4.36 -23.81 -7.28
N PRO A 68 4.73 -24.54 -6.20
CA PRO A 68 5.50 -23.98 -5.09
C PRO A 68 6.98 -23.71 -5.43
N TYR A 69 7.43 -24.07 -6.64
CA TYR A 69 8.77 -23.78 -7.15
C TYR A 69 8.82 -22.55 -8.05
N SER A 70 7.67 -21.97 -8.41
CA SER A 70 7.60 -20.69 -9.10
C SER A 70 8.31 -19.62 -8.27
N ALA A 71 9.13 -18.80 -8.92
CA ALA A 71 9.66 -17.61 -8.29
C ALA A 71 8.52 -16.64 -7.92
N ARG A 72 8.76 -15.72 -6.98
CA ARG A 72 7.75 -14.72 -6.60
C ARG A 72 7.38 -13.87 -7.82
N TYR A 73 6.08 -13.73 -8.09
CA TYR A 73 5.50 -12.81 -9.06
C TYR A 73 4.27 -12.13 -8.45
N GLU A 74 3.91 -10.96 -8.98
CA GLU A 74 2.70 -10.24 -8.57
C GLU A 74 1.46 -10.93 -9.13
N VAL A 75 0.46 -11.13 -8.28
CA VAL A 75 -0.84 -11.64 -8.69
C VAL A 75 -1.73 -10.44 -8.98
N HIS A 76 -2.29 -10.41 -10.19
CA HIS A 76 -3.21 -9.35 -10.57
C HIS A 76 -4.47 -9.37 -9.70
N SER A 77 -4.93 -8.17 -9.33
CA SER A 77 -6.13 -7.93 -8.56
C SER A 77 -6.82 -6.69 -9.12
N ASP A 78 -8.14 -6.77 -9.31
CA ASP A 78 -8.96 -5.62 -9.69
C ASP A 78 -9.09 -4.60 -8.55
N ILE A 79 -8.80 -5.02 -7.31
CA ILE A 79 -8.80 -4.17 -6.13
C ILE A 79 -7.43 -3.51 -6.00
N SER A 80 -7.42 -2.17 -5.91
CA SER A 80 -6.21 -1.37 -5.71
C SER A 80 -5.54 -1.70 -4.37
N SER A 81 -4.21 -1.85 -4.40
CA SER A 81 -3.37 -2.03 -3.21
C SER A 81 -3.03 -0.72 -2.51
N VAL A 82 -3.45 0.43 -3.04
CA VAL A 82 -3.18 1.76 -2.47
C VAL A 82 -4.06 1.98 -1.24
N VAL A 83 -3.50 2.62 -0.22
CA VAL A 83 -4.24 3.03 0.98
C VAL A 83 -5.38 3.98 0.58
N PRO A 84 -6.66 3.69 0.92
CA PRO A 84 -7.78 4.54 0.54
C PRO A 84 -7.67 5.97 1.09
N LEU A 85 -8.29 6.93 0.40
CA LEU A 85 -8.27 8.33 0.81
C LEU A 85 -8.90 8.52 2.20
N GLY A 86 -8.24 9.28 3.06
CA GLY A 86 -8.70 9.55 4.43
C GLY A 86 -8.42 8.41 5.43
N CYS A 87 -7.81 7.31 5.00
CA CYS A 87 -7.37 6.23 5.87
C CYS A 87 -5.88 6.35 6.21
N ASN A 88 -5.49 5.84 7.38
CA ASN A 88 -4.08 5.69 7.77
C ASN A 88 -3.81 4.26 8.27
N VAL A 89 -2.66 3.72 7.90
CA VAL A 89 -2.25 2.38 8.33
C VAL A 89 -1.71 2.46 9.76
N THR A 90 -2.33 1.76 10.69
CA THR A 90 -1.92 1.76 12.10
C THR A 90 -1.10 0.53 12.49
N MET A 91 -1.20 -0.57 11.72
CA MET A 91 -0.43 -1.79 11.92
C MET A 91 -0.32 -2.57 10.60
N ILE A 92 0.81 -3.24 10.39
CA ILE A 92 1.04 -4.19 9.30
C ILE A 92 1.60 -5.48 9.89
N ASN A 93 1.12 -6.63 9.42
CA ASN A 93 1.75 -7.92 9.67
C ASN A 93 2.10 -8.58 8.32
N VAL A 94 3.35 -9.04 8.19
CA VAL A 94 3.84 -9.67 6.97
C VAL A 94 4.24 -11.11 7.27
N LEU A 95 3.55 -12.05 6.63
CA LEU A 95 3.93 -13.46 6.62
C LEU A 95 4.66 -13.79 5.33
N GLN A 96 5.91 -14.22 5.44
CA GLN A 96 6.78 -14.49 4.29
C GLN A 96 7.34 -15.91 4.35
N ARG A 97 7.37 -16.57 3.19
CA ARG A 97 8.09 -17.84 3.00
C ARG A 97 9.59 -17.58 2.75
N HIS A 98 10.43 -18.57 3.02
CA HIS A 98 11.80 -18.59 2.51
C HIS A 98 11.84 -18.36 0.98
N GLY A 99 12.95 -17.81 0.49
CA GLY A 99 13.18 -17.63 -0.94
C GLY A 99 13.38 -18.92 -1.73
N ALA A 100 13.74 -18.79 -3.00
CA ALA A 100 14.17 -19.93 -3.83
C ALA A 100 15.35 -20.65 -3.18
N ARG A 101 15.41 -21.98 -3.36
CA ARG A 101 16.41 -22.84 -2.71
C ARG A 101 16.80 -23.99 -3.61
N TYR A 102 17.98 -24.55 -3.38
CA TYR A 102 18.38 -25.82 -3.98
C TYR A 102 17.47 -26.97 -3.51
N PRO A 103 17.38 -28.06 -4.30
CA PRO A 103 16.71 -29.27 -3.86
C PRO A 103 17.29 -29.79 -2.54
N THR A 104 16.43 -30.35 -1.71
CA THR A 104 16.86 -31.01 -0.47
C THR A 104 17.61 -32.31 -0.80
N GLY A 105 18.38 -32.86 0.15
CA GLY A 105 19.32 -33.95 -0.13
C GLY A 105 18.71 -35.19 -0.83
N LYS A 106 17.49 -35.61 -0.48
CA LYS A 106 16.83 -36.75 -1.14
C LYS A 106 16.45 -36.44 -2.60
N PRO A 107 15.66 -35.38 -2.91
CA PRO A 107 15.41 -34.94 -4.28
C PRO A 107 16.68 -34.61 -5.08
N GLY A 108 17.69 -33.99 -4.47
CA GLY A 108 18.97 -33.69 -5.11
C GLY A 108 19.67 -34.95 -5.61
N LYS A 109 19.79 -35.97 -4.75
CA LYS A 109 20.33 -37.30 -5.14
C LYS A 109 19.51 -37.95 -6.26
N ALA A 110 18.19 -37.80 -6.25
CA ALA A 110 17.34 -38.36 -7.31
C ALA A 110 17.59 -37.65 -8.66
N LEU A 111 17.80 -36.33 -8.66
CA LEU A 111 18.15 -35.56 -9.86
C LEU A 111 19.51 -35.99 -10.41
N GLU A 112 20.53 -36.12 -9.55
CA GLU A 112 21.85 -36.60 -9.96
C GLU A 112 21.80 -38.00 -10.57
N ALA A 113 21.10 -38.93 -9.93
CA ALA A 113 20.93 -40.28 -10.44
C ALA A 113 20.22 -40.30 -11.80
N THR A 114 19.24 -39.42 -12.00
CA THR A 114 18.53 -39.27 -13.27
C THR A 114 19.47 -38.74 -14.36
N LEU A 115 20.24 -37.69 -14.06
CA LEU A 115 21.23 -37.13 -14.98
C LEU A 115 22.32 -38.15 -15.35
N ALA A 116 22.78 -38.95 -14.38
CA ALA A 116 23.76 -40.01 -14.63
C ALA A 116 23.23 -41.06 -15.63
N LYS A 117 21.95 -41.44 -15.53
CA LYS A 117 21.30 -42.34 -16.50
C LYS A 117 21.21 -41.70 -17.89
N LEU A 118 20.78 -40.44 -17.95
CA LEU A 118 20.59 -39.73 -19.21
C LEU A 118 21.92 -39.52 -19.96
N ARG A 119 23.03 -39.31 -19.25
CA ARG A 119 24.37 -39.17 -19.86
C ARG A 119 24.90 -40.44 -20.53
N ASN A 120 24.39 -41.61 -20.16
CA ASN A 120 24.79 -42.88 -20.78
C ASN A 120 24.07 -43.14 -22.10
N VAL A 121 23.08 -42.32 -22.47
CA VAL A 121 22.37 -42.43 -23.75
C VAL A 121 23.28 -41.95 -24.86
N GLN A 122 23.55 -42.84 -25.81
CA GLN A 122 24.27 -42.54 -27.06
C GLN A 122 23.24 -42.16 -28.14
N ASP A 123 23.66 -41.37 -29.13
CA ASP A 123 22.81 -40.99 -30.27
C ASP A 123 21.48 -40.31 -29.87
N ILE A 124 21.55 -39.19 -29.15
CA ILE A 124 20.37 -38.40 -28.76
C ILE A 124 19.76 -37.76 -30.03
N LYS A 125 18.69 -38.39 -30.54
CA LYS A 125 17.97 -37.93 -31.75
C LYS A 125 17.10 -36.70 -31.50
N GLU A 126 16.58 -36.54 -30.29
CA GLU A 126 15.70 -35.44 -29.91
C GLU A 126 16.51 -34.15 -29.71
N PRO A 127 16.34 -33.11 -30.55
CA PRO A 127 17.16 -31.90 -30.49
C PRO A 127 17.09 -31.18 -29.14
N SER A 128 15.91 -31.17 -28.51
CA SER A 128 15.71 -30.50 -27.22
C SER A 128 16.49 -31.12 -26.05
N LEU A 129 17.04 -32.33 -26.22
CA LEU A 129 17.81 -33.05 -25.22
C LEU A 129 19.33 -33.05 -25.50
N GLN A 130 19.78 -32.43 -26.59
CA GLN A 130 21.21 -32.41 -26.96
C GLN A 130 22.10 -31.64 -25.97
N PHE A 131 21.51 -30.85 -25.07
CA PHE A 131 22.25 -30.16 -24.01
C PHE A 131 22.72 -31.12 -22.89
N ILE A 132 22.11 -32.31 -22.76
CA ILE A 132 22.35 -33.22 -21.63
C ILE A 132 23.81 -33.65 -21.47
N PRO A 133 24.57 -34.03 -22.52
CA PRO A 133 25.95 -34.50 -22.38
C PRO A 133 26.89 -33.44 -21.83
N THR A 134 26.63 -32.16 -22.13
CA THR A 134 27.46 -31.03 -21.70
C THR A 134 26.93 -30.34 -20.44
N PHE A 135 25.66 -30.58 -20.08
CA PHE A 135 25.03 -29.98 -18.92
C PHE A 135 25.72 -30.38 -17.61
N ARG A 136 26.16 -29.39 -16.84
CA ARG A 136 26.72 -29.56 -15.50
C ARG A 136 25.72 -29.08 -14.46
N TYR A 137 25.24 -30.02 -13.66
CA TYR A 137 24.40 -29.72 -12.51
C TYR A 137 25.30 -29.35 -11.34
N HIS A 138 25.24 -28.08 -10.92
CA HIS A 138 25.95 -27.57 -9.75
C HIS A 138 24.96 -27.36 -8.62
N TYR A 139 25.21 -27.98 -7.47
CA TYR A 139 24.58 -27.64 -6.20
C TYR A 139 25.66 -27.13 -5.24
N ILE A 140 25.27 -26.28 -4.30
CA ILE A 140 26.10 -25.84 -3.17
C ILE A 140 25.89 -26.83 -2.02
#